data_AF-A0A937Q9G2-F1
#
_entry.id   AF-A0A937Q9G2-F1
#
_cell.length_a   1.000
_cell.length_b   1.000
_cell.length_c   1.000
_cell.angle_alpha   90.00
_cell.angle_beta   90.00
_cell.angle_gamma   90.00
#
_symmetry.space_group_name_H-M   'P 1'
#
loop_
_entity.id
_entity.type
_entity.pdbx_description
1 polymer ?
#
loop_
_entity_poly.entity_id
_entity_poly.type
_entity_poly.pdbx_seq_one_letter_code
_entity_poly.pdbx_strand_id
1 'polypeptide(L)'
;MSNSGKKFERLIAAIHNLESQDAIVKWDEKINGRQFDITIRFNKGLYDYLTLIECKDYKKRVPVKEVEAFVTKSRNAKANKSIMVTSSKFQRGCKKVAEEHNIELLILKEEGIPNQISPTDNLITALNVYDIKLIKPDEKEYYLPKDPGGKLEYLMKNIEIVHESSSHSLEQLINRWQNSLPNYISGEPLDIDIKLHEDSTAVLPNNGGTFKVKSLRFMCKLMKAKESKEGTLDIYIQKQMAGIYNLLVADGSVKRKVPFQKVKWGFDTILKERTFYEDPRYGFYYYCERIKGNKVYMVLVESYQHGKLFLAKFTFDKKHSDNYLEVKDKKTIKRLEAILKKLNES
;
A
#
# COMPACT_ATOMS: atom_id res chain seq x y z
N MET A 1 16.10 5.06 2.85
CA MET A 1 15.03 4.73 3.81
C MET A 1 13.87 4.16 3.02
N SER A 2 13.36 2.97 3.35
CA SER A 2 12.16 2.46 2.68
C SER A 2 11.01 3.43 2.92
N ASN A 3 10.21 3.72 1.88
CA ASN A 3 9.01 4.56 2.01
C ASN A 3 7.97 3.99 3.01
N SER A 4 8.17 2.78 3.54
CA SER A 4 7.27 2.12 4.50
C SER A 4 7.16 2.85 5.83
N GLY A 5 8.28 3.29 6.43
CA GLY A 5 8.26 3.97 7.74
C GLY A 5 7.46 5.27 7.71
N LYS A 6 7.68 6.08 6.66
CA LYS A 6 6.92 7.32 6.44
C LYS A 6 5.44 7.07 6.19
N LYS A 7 5.07 6.01 5.46
CA LYS A 7 3.66 5.62 5.27
C LYS A 7 3.03 5.22 6.62
N PHE A 8 3.76 4.50 7.48
CA PHE A 8 3.28 4.14 8.81
C PHE A 8 3.08 5.37 9.72
N GLU A 9 4.07 6.27 9.81
CA GLU A 9 3.94 7.54 10.55
C GLU A 9 2.73 8.35 10.07
N ARG A 10 2.56 8.44 8.75
CA ARG A 10 1.46 9.18 8.12
C ARG A 10 0.08 8.58 8.45
N LEU A 11 -0.03 7.26 8.48
CA LEU A 11 -1.23 6.55 8.90
C LEU A 11 -1.59 6.88 10.36
N ILE A 12 -0.61 6.81 11.26
CA ILE A 12 -0.84 7.16 12.67
C ILE A 12 -1.26 8.63 12.80
N ALA A 13 -0.63 9.54 12.05
CA ALA A 13 -1.01 10.96 12.05
C ALA A 13 -2.47 11.14 11.61
N ALA A 14 -2.89 10.47 10.53
CA ALA A 14 -4.25 10.54 10.01
C ALA A 14 -5.28 9.94 10.99
N ILE A 15 -4.96 8.83 11.67
CA ILE A 15 -5.80 8.24 12.72
C ILE A 15 -5.97 9.22 13.89
N HIS A 16 -4.87 9.82 14.36
CA HIS A 16 -4.95 10.79 15.45
C HIS A 16 -5.69 12.08 15.05
N ASN A 17 -5.51 12.55 13.81
CA ASN A 17 -6.23 13.71 13.29
C ASN A 17 -7.75 13.47 13.23
N LEU A 18 -8.18 12.26 12.86
CA LEU A 18 -9.60 11.89 12.84
C LEU A 18 -10.26 12.02 14.24
N GLU A 19 -9.50 11.74 15.28
CA GLU A 19 -9.99 11.70 16.67
C GLU A 19 -9.78 13.00 17.45
N SER A 20 -9.04 13.96 16.88
CA SER A 20 -8.64 15.18 17.59
C SER A 20 -9.50 16.37 17.13
N GLN A 21 -10.69 16.51 17.73
CA GLN A 21 -11.49 17.72 17.56
C GLN A 21 -10.74 18.91 18.18
N ASP A 22 -10.60 19.99 17.42
CA ASP A 22 -9.93 21.25 17.84
C ASP A 22 -8.43 21.13 18.19
N ALA A 23 -7.75 20.07 17.74
CA ALA A 23 -6.29 19.97 17.85
C ALA A 23 -5.61 20.20 16.49
N ILE A 24 -4.40 20.74 16.56
CA ILE A 24 -3.50 20.85 15.41
C ILE A 24 -2.60 19.62 15.42
N VAL A 25 -2.84 18.71 14.48
CA VAL A 25 -1.97 17.56 14.21
C VAL A 25 -0.98 17.94 13.11
N LYS A 26 0.31 17.75 13.37
CA LYS A 26 1.36 17.90 12.35
C LYS A 26 2.18 16.64 12.26
N TRP A 27 2.49 16.23 11.04
CA TRP A 27 3.41 15.15 10.72
C TRP A 27 4.80 15.71 10.37
N ASP A 28 5.85 15.01 10.80
CA ASP A 28 7.25 15.31 10.48
C ASP A 28 7.71 16.73 10.92
N GLU A 29 7.36 17.14 12.14
CA GLU A 29 7.67 18.49 12.66
C GLU A 29 9.00 18.52 13.43
N LYS A 30 9.76 19.61 13.29
CA LYS A 30 10.94 19.88 14.14
C LYS A 30 10.60 20.83 15.29
N ILE A 31 10.97 20.43 16.51
CA ILE A 31 10.93 21.26 17.72
C ILE A 31 12.35 21.37 18.25
N ASN A 32 12.86 22.60 18.40
CA ASN A 32 14.23 22.86 18.88
C ASN A 32 15.31 22.06 18.13
N GLY A 33 15.19 22.00 16.79
CA GLY A 33 16.12 21.27 15.93
C GLY A 33 15.95 19.74 15.90
N ARG A 34 15.08 19.16 16.74
CA ARG A 34 14.81 17.72 16.76
C ARG A 34 13.49 17.39 16.05
N GLN A 35 13.52 16.39 15.17
CA GLN A 35 12.37 15.91 14.43
C GLN A 35 11.51 14.98 15.30
N PHE A 36 10.19 15.14 15.22
CA PHE A 36 9.17 14.30 15.82
C PHE A 36 8.22 13.82 14.73
N ASP A 37 7.87 12.54 14.78
CA ASP A 37 7.07 11.92 13.72
C ASP A 37 5.68 12.56 13.68
N ILE A 38 5.07 12.78 14.86
CA ILE A 38 3.77 13.46 14.97
C ILE A 38 3.74 14.33 16.22
N THR A 39 3.16 15.52 16.08
CA THR A 39 2.85 16.41 17.18
C THR A 39 1.37 16.72 17.18
N ILE A 40 0.78 16.80 18.36
CA ILE A 40 -0.62 17.22 18.54
C ILE A 40 -0.61 18.35 19.56
N ARG A 41 -1.13 19.51 19.16
CA ARG A 41 -1.30 20.67 20.03
C ARG A 41 -2.76 21.02 20.17
N PHE A 42 -3.21 21.25 21.40
CA PHE A 42 -4.55 21.71 21.67
C PHE A 42 -4.56 22.57 22.92
N ASN A 43 -5.59 23.40 23.03
CA ASN A 43 -5.84 24.25 24.19
C ASN A 43 -6.96 23.63 25.02
N LYS A 44 -6.81 23.62 26.35
CA LYS A 44 -7.89 23.25 27.26
C LYS A 44 -7.87 24.15 28.49
N GLY A 45 -8.93 24.95 28.64
CA GLY A 45 -8.95 26.01 29.66
C GLY A 45 -7.92 27.08 29.34
N LEU A 46 -7.05 27.39 30.31
CA LEU A 46 -5.99 28.40 30.19
C LEU A 46 -4.64 27.83 29.75
N TYR A 47 -4.58 26.55 29.38
CA TYR A 47 -3.33 25.82 29.20
C TYR A 47 -3.19 25.24 27.80
N ASP A 48 -1.98 25.37 27.27
CA ASP A 48 -1.51 24.69 26.07
C ASP A 48 -1.00 23.29 26.41
N TYR A 49 -1.39 22.32 25.58
CA TYR A 49 -0.94 20.94 25.68
C TYR A 49 -0.19 20.51 24.43
N LEU A 50 0.93 19.83 24.63
CA LEU A 50 1.73 19.18 23.60
C LEU A 50 1.75 17.67 23.84
N THR A 51 1.21 16.92 22.88
CA THR A 51 1.41 15.47 22.78
C THR A 51 2.41 15.17 21.68
N LEU A 52 3.39 14.31 21.99
CA LEU A 52 4.37 13.81 21.02
C LEU A 52 4.16 12.33 20.77
N ILE A 53 4.22 11.93 19.50
CA ILE A 53 4.10 10.53 19.10
C ILE A 53 5.33 10.12 18.30
N GLU A 54 5.95 9.02 18.71
CA GLU A 54 7.05 8.37 17.99
C GLU A 54 6.56 7.04 17.41
N CYS A 55 6.88 6.80 16.14
CA CYS A 55 6.50 5.61 15.41
C CYS A 55 7.70 4.68 15.23
N LYS A 56 7.47 3.37 15.40
CA LYS A 56 8.47 2.31 15.18
C LYS A 56 7.90 1.22 14.30
N ASP A 57 8.09 1.33 12.99
CA ASP A 57 7.68 0.30 12.02
C ASP A 57 8.77 -0.78 11.88
N TYR A 58 8.86 -1.65 12.89
CA TYR A 58 9.87 -2.71 12.95
C TYR A 58 9.25 -4.08 12.68
N LYS A 59 9.97 -4.95 11.96
CA LYS A 59 9.60 -6.37 11.83
C LYS A 59 9.73 -7.14 13.14
N LYS A 60 10.71 -6.75 13.98
CA LYS A 60 10.99 -7.34 15.29
C LYS A 60 10.41 -6.47 16.41
N ARG A 61 10.37 -7.01 17.63
CA ARG A 61 9.90 -6.29 18.80
C ARG A 61 10.72 -5.01 19.03
N VAL A 62 10.04 -3.92 19.39
CA VAL A 62 10.69 -2.66 19.77
C VAL A 62 11.52 -2.86 21.04
N PRO A 63 12.82 -2.52 21.02
CA PRO A 63 13.68 -2.71 22.17
C PRO A 63 13.54 -1.60 23.22
N VAL A 64 13.86 -1.93 24.48
CA VAL A 64 13.74 -1.03 25.64
C VAL A 64 14.43 0.32 25.42
N LYS A 65 15.63 0.30 24.82
CA LYS A 65 16.42 1.50 24.52
C LYS A 65 15.69 2.55 23.67
N GLU A 66 14.74 2.15 22.82
CA GLU A 66 13.97 3.10 22.00
C GLU A 66 13.00 3.87 22.88
N VAL A 67 12.37 3.20 23.85
CA VAL A 67 11.47 3.82 24.82
C VAL A 67 12.26 4.79 25.71
N GLU A 68 13.41 4.38 26.23
CA GLU A 68 14.30 5.23 27.05
C GLU A 68 14.79 6.46 26.27
N ALA A 69 15.21 6.28 25.01
CA ALA A 69 15.60 7.40 24.16
C ALA A 69 14.44 8.37 23.94
N PHE A 70 13.22 7.85 23.74
CA PHE A 70 12.04 8.68 23.55
C PHE A 70 11.65 9.45 24.82
N VAL A 71 11.83 8.88 26.02
CA VAL A 71 11.63 9.60 27.30
C VAL A 71 12.47 10.88 27.33
N THR A 72 13.77 10.76 27.05
CA THR A 72 14.67 11.93 27.02
C THR A 72 14.30 12.92 25.92
N LYS A 73 13.93 12.41 24.74
CA LYS A 73 13.52 13.23 23.59
C LYS A 73 12.29 14.08 23.93
N SER A 74 11.26 13.49 24.53
CA SER A 74 10.00 14.15 24.85
C SER A 74 10.10 15.12 26.03
N ARG A 75 10.88 14.77 27.06
CA ARG A 75 11.15 15.67 28.20
C ARG A 75 11.82 16.96 27.76
N ASN A 76 12.81 16.86 26.87
CA ASN A 76 13.50 18.03 26.31
C ASN A 76 12.58 18.95 25.49
N ALA A 77 11.54 18.37 24.89
CA ALA A 77 10.51 19.12 24.17
C ALA A 77 9.35 19.59 25.07
N LYS A 78 9.41 19.32 26.39
CA LYS A 78 8.39 19.68 27.38
C LYS A 78 6.99 19.14 27.03
N ALA A 79 6.91 17.93 26.52
CA ALA A 79 5.63 17.29 26.20
C ALA A 79 4.80 16.99 27.45
N ASN A 80 3.49 17.23 27.38
CA ASN A 80 2.54 16.87 28.43
C ASN A 80 2.13 15.40 28.36
N LYS A 81 2.10 14.84 27.14
CA LYS A 81 1.87 13.41 26.91
C LYS A 81 2.82 12.90 25.82
N SER A 82 3.29 11.67 26.00
CA SER A 82 4.14 11.00 25.03
C SER A 82 3.58 9.63 24.72
N ILE A 83 3.56 9.29 23.43
CA ILE A 83 3.00 8.04 22.92
C ILE A 83 4.02 7.40 21.98
N MET A 84 4.25 6.10 22.10
CA MET A 84 5.03 5.34 21.14
C MET A 84 4.12 4.31 20.46
N VAL A 85 4.13 4.30 19.13
CA VAL A 85 3.27 3.41 18.31
C VAL A 85 4.14 2.49 17.47
N THR A 86 3.79 1.21 17.38
CA THR A 86 4.48 0.23 16.54
C THR A 86 3.52 -0.66 15.76
N SER A 87 3.97 -1.22 14.64
CA SER A 87 3.26 -2.28 13.90
C SER A 87 3.52 -3.68 14.48
N SER A 88 4.52 -3.85 15.36
CA SER A 88 4.92 -5.17 15.90
C SER A 88 4.45 -5.40 17.34
N LYS A 89 5.38 -5.50 18.30
CA LYS A 89 5.16 -5.69 19.74
C LYS A 89 6.34 -5.03 20.49
N PHE A 90 6.21 -4.81 21.79
CA PHE A 90 7.30 -4.33 22.63
C PHE A 90 8.06 -5.50 23.30
N GLN A 91 9.32 -5.26 23.67
CA GLN A 91 10.06 -6.15 24.59
C GLN A 91 9.48 -6.05 26.01
N ARG A 92 9.67 -7.09 26.83
CA ARG A 92 9.08 -7.19 28.19
C ARG A 92 9.43 -5.99 29.09
N GLY A 93 10.66 -5.47 29.00
CA GLY A 93 11.11 -4.33 29.82
C GLY A 93 10.52 -2.97 29.41
N CYS A 94 9.93 -2.84 28.22
CA CYS A 94 9.39 -1.57 27.73
C CYS A 94 8.21 -1.10 28.59
N LYS A 95 7.36 -2.02 29.05
CA LYS A 95 6.18 -1.69 29.86
C LYS A 95 6.57 -0.97 31.15
N LYS A 96 7.58 -1.47 31.85
CA LYS A 96 8.10 -0.88 33.08
C LYS A 96 8.62 0.55 32.85
N VAL A 97 9.48 0.74 31.86
CA VAL A 97 10.04 2.08 31.52
C VAL A 97 8.92 3.04 31.12
N ALA A 98 7.94 2.56 30.37
CA ALA A 98 6.81 3.38 29.92
C ALA A 98 5.93 3.83 31.09
N GLU A 99 5.63 2.94 32.04
CA GLU A 99 4.88 3.27 33.26
C GLU A 99 5.63 4.29 34.13
N GLU A 100 6.93 4.06 34.38
CA GLU A 100 7.79 4.96 35.18
C GLU A 100 7.90 6.38 34.60
N HIS A 101 7.74 6.53 33.28
CA HIS A 101 7.90 7.79 32.57
C HIS A 101 6.62 8.32 31.92
N ASN A 102 5.46 7.74 32.22
CA ASN A 102 4.16 8.10 31.65
C ASN A 102 4.14 8.13 30.10
N ILE A 103 4.86 7.20 29.47
CA ILE A 103 4.81 6.96 28.03
C ILE A 103 3.68 5.96 27.76
N GLU A 104 2.81 6.28 26.81
CA GLU A 104 1.80 5.33 26.36
C GLU A 104 2.36 4.46 25.22
N LEU A 105 2.20 3.15 25.31
CA LEU A 105 2.67 2.20 24.31
C LEU A 105 1.48 1.62 23.54
N LEU A 106 1.44 1.87 22.23
CA LEU A 106 0.37 1.42 21.35
C LEU A 106 0.89 0.52 20.23
N ILE A 107 0.04 -0.39 19.79
CA ILE A 107 0.30 -1.31 18.68
C ILE A 107 -0.81 -1.13 17.64
N LEU A 108 -0.44 -0.82 16.40
CA LEU A 108 -1.37 -0.80 15.28
C LEU A 108 -1.46 -2.20 14.65
N LYS A 109 -2.67 -2.71 14.48
CA LYS A 109 -2.97 -3.92 13.72
C LYS A 109 -4.01 -3.64 12.65
N GLU A 110 -3.79 -4.22 11.48
CA GLU A 110 -4.78 -4.27 10.42
C GLU A 110 -5.61 -5.54 10.58
N GLU A 111 -6.93 -5.38 10.58
CA GLU A 111 -7.89 -6.46 10.55
C GLU A 111 -8.71 -6.31 9.26
N GLY A 112 -8.48 -7.22 8.32
CA GLY A 112 -9.42 -7.38 7.20
C GLY A 112 -10.64 -8.12 7.70
N ILE A 113 -11.83 -7.58 7.46
CA ILE A 113 -13.05 -8.38 7.63
C ILE A 113 -13.03 -9.45 6.52
N PRO A 114 -13.21 -10.75 6.84
CA PRO A 114 -13.39 -11.78 5.83
C PRO A 114 -14.48 -11.33 4.86
N ASN A 115 -14.17 -11.32 3.57
CA ASN A 115 -15.05 -10.84 2.52
C ASN A 115 -16.51 -11.29 2.74
N GLN A 116 -17.47 -10.42 2.47
CA GLN A 116 -18.85 -10.82 2.13
C GLN A 116 -18.93 -11.51 0.75
N ILE A 117 -17.84 -12.12 0.29
CA ILE A 117 -17.92 -13.03 -0.84
C ILE A 117 -18.52 -14.29 -0.25
N SER A 118 -19.80 -14.53 -0.50
CA SER A 118 -20.45 -15.82 -0.28
C SER A 118 -19.87 -16.79 -1.29
N PRO A 119 -18.79 -17.53 -0.95
CA PRO A 119 -18.20 -18.42 -1.92
C PRO A 119 -19.19 -19.57 -2.15
N THR A 120 -19.15 -20.20 -3.31
CA THR A 120 -19.85 -21.46 -3.50
C THR A 120 -19.37 -22.48 -2.48
N ASP A 121 -20.24 -23.41 -2.08
CA ASP A 121 -19.79 -24.60 -1.36
C ASP A 121 -18.98 -25.55 -2.25
N ASN A 122 -19.02 -25.33 -3.58
CA ASN A 122 -18.20 -26.04 -4.55
C ASN A 122 -16.72 -25.70 -4.33
N LEU A 123 -15.93 -26.74 -4.05
CA LEU A 123 -14.48 -26.70 -4.01
C LEU A 123 -13.93 -27.18 -5.34
N ILE A 124 -13.24 -26.30 -6.05
CA ILE A 124 -12.48 -26.64 -7.25
C ILE A 124 -11.02 -26.86 -6.90
N THR A 125 -10.35 -27.71 -7.66
CA THR A 125 -8.88 -27.78 -7.64
C THR A 125 -8.36 -26.73 -8.61
N ALA A 126 -7.63 -25.74 -8.11
CA ALA A 126 -7.03 -24.68 -8.91
C ALA A 126 -5.50 -24.75 -8.86
N LEU A 127 -4.85 -24.40 -9.97
CA LEU A 127 -3.41 -24.19 -10.02
C LEU A 127 -3.11 -22.75 -9.58
N ASN A 128 -2.54 -22.59 -8.39
CA ASN A 128 -2.13 -21.28 -7.90
C ASN A 128 -0.71 -20.96 -8.36
N VAL A 129 -0.57 -19.94 -9.21
CA VAL A 129 0.70 -19.44 -9.73
C VAL A 129 1.11 -18.19 -8.95
N TYR A 130 2.34 -18.14 -8.46
CA TYR A 130 2.84 -17.07 -7.60
C TYR A 130 4.37 -16.89 -7.75
N ASP A 131 4.90 -15.82 -7.15
CA ASP A 131 6.33 -15.46 -7.24
C ASP A 131 6.87 -15.37 -8.67
N ILE A 132 6.07 -14.77 -9.54
CA ILE A 132 6.34 -14.67 -10.98
C ILE A 132 7.44 -13.63 -11.22
N LYS A 133 8.45 -14.00 -12.01
CA LYS A 133 9.58 -13.16 -12.37
C LYS A 133 10.09 -13.45 -13.78
N LEU A 134 10.63 -12.42 -14.42
CA LEU A 134 11.36 -12.54 -15.68
C LEU A 134 12.85 -12.51 -15.38
N ILE A 135 13.59 -13.48 -15.92
CA ILE A 135 15.04 -13.58 -15.76
C ILE A 135 15.70 -12.96 -16.99
N LYS A 136 16.61 -12.01 -16.77
CA LYS A 136 17.40 -11.38 -17.85
C LYS A 136 18.61 -12.24 -18.23
N PRO A 137 19.23 -11.99 -19.40
CA PRO A 137 20.46 -12.70 -19.79
C PRO A 137 21.61 -12.59 -18.78
N ASP A 138 21.67 -11.51 -18.01
CA ASP A 138 22.67 -11.27 -16.96
C ASP A 138 22.24 -11.83 -15.57
N GLU A 139 21.28 -12.75 -15.54
CA GLU A 139 20.68 -13.36 -14.34
C GLU A 139 19.99 -12.37 -13.40
N LYS A 140 19.84 -11.09 -13.78
CA LYS A 140 19.04 -10.15 -13.00
C LYS A 140 17.56 -10.47 -13.12
N GLU A 141 16.87 -10.37 -12.00
CA GLU A 141 15.45 -10.69 -11.91
C GLU A 141 14.59 -9.43 -12.02
N TYR A 142 13.55 -9.50 -12.84
CA TYR A 142 12.45 -8.53 -12.86
C TYR A 142 11.23 -9.17 -12.18
N TYR A 143 10.97 -8.73 -10.94
CA TYR A 143 9.84 -9.21 -10.15
C TYR A 143 8.54 -8.55 -10.59
N LEU A 144 7.51 -9.37 -10.83
CA LEU A 144 6.16 -8.85 -10.93
C LEU A 144 5.63 -8.50 -9.53
N PRO A 145 4.72 -7.51 -9.42
CA PRO A 145 4.15 -7.13 -8.14
C PRO A 145 3.37 -8.30 -7.54
N LYS A 146 3.56 -8.54 -6.24
CA LYS A 146 2.79 -9.53 -5.46
C LYS A 146 1.41 -8.99 -5.02
N ASP A 147 0.93 -7.94 -5.70
CA ASP A 147 -0.16 -7.07 -5.23
C ASP A 147 -1.55 -7.70 -5.45
N PRO A 148 -2.42 -7.72 -4.42
CA PRO A 148 -3.82 -8.14 -4.57
C PRO A 148 -4.69 -7.21 -5.44
N GLY A 149 -4.27 -5.98 -5.76
CA GLY A 149 -5.07 -4.97 -6.45
C GLY A 149 -5.23 -5.10 -7.96
N GLY A 150 -5.33 -6.32 -8.51
CA GLY A 150 -5.54 -6.56 -9.95
C GLY A 150 -4.36 -6.20 -10.88
N LYS A 151 -3.33 -5.50 -10.39
CA LYS A 151 -2.16 -5.09 -11.18
C LYS A 151 -1.36 -6.28 -11.70
N LEU A 152 -1.20 -7.33 -10.88
CA LEU A 152 -0.52 -8.55 -11.32
C LEU A 152 -1.25 -9.16 -12.52
N GLU A 153 -2.56 -9.34 -12.41
CA GLU A 153 -3.39 -9.89 -13.49
C GLU A 153 -3.32 -9.02 -14.76
N TYR A 154 -3.37 -7.70 -14.61
CA TYR A 154 -3.16 -6.78 -15.74
C TYR A 154 -1.81 -7.00 -16.42
N LEU A 155 -0.72 -7.07 -15.64
CA LEU A 155 0.63 -7.28 -16.19
C LEU A 155 0.78 -8.66 -16.83
N MET A 156 0.17 -9.71 -16.27
CA MET A 156 0.16 -11.04 -16.87
C MET A 156 -0.46 -11.05 -18.28
N LYS A 157 -1.49 -10.23 -18.48
CA LYS A 157 -2.21 -10.09 -19.76
C LYS A 157 -1.56 -9.12 -20.75
N ASN A 158 -0.74 -8.18 -20.28
CA ASN A 158 -0.29 -7.04 -21.09
C ASN A 158 1.25 -6.89 -21.16
N ILE A 159 2.03 -7.71 -20.45
CA ILE A 159 3.47 -7.86 -20.74
C ILE A 159 3.60 -8.86 -21.87
N GLU A 160 4.20 -8.41 -22.98
CA GLU A 160 4.41 -9.21 -24.17
C GLU A 160 5.85 -9.72 -24.23
N ILE A 161 6.01 -11.00 -24.54
CA ILE A 161 7.28 -11.62 -24.90
C ILE A 161 7.32 -11.73 -26.42
N VAL A 162 8.20 -10.94 -27.03
CA VAL A 162 8.35 -10.83 -28.48
C VAL A 162 9.58 -11.59 -28.94
N HIS A 163 9.40 -12.46 -29.92
CA HIS A 163 10.47 -13.15 -30.63
C HIS A 163 10.13 -13.23 -32.13
N GLU A 164 10.99 -12.67 -32.98
CA GLU A 164 10.74 -12.51 -34.42
C GLU A 164 9.38 -11.85 -34.71
N SER A 165 8.47 -12.56 -35.37
CA SER A 165 7.11 -12.12 -35.69
C SER A 165 6.06 -12.57 -34.66
N SER A 166 6.48 -13.31 -33.62
CA SER A 166 5.59 -13.84 -32.59
C SER A 166 5.58 -12.97 -31.34
N SER A 167 4.39 -12.78 -30.76
CA SER A 167 4.18 -12.07 -29.50
C SER A 167 3.23 -12.86 -28.63
N HIS A 168 3.60 -13.06 -27.37
CA HIS A 168 2.77 -13.78 -26.40
C HIS A 168 2.78 -13.08 -25.05
N SER A 169 1.61 -12.98 -24.42
CA SER A 169 1.53 -12.51 -23.05
C SER A 169 2.09 -13.55 -22.08
N LEU A 170 2.44 -13.12 -20.85
CA LEU A 170 2.88 -14.04 -19.81
C LEU A 170 1.80 -15.07 -19.47
N GLU A 171 0.54 -14.65 -19.44
CA GLU A 171 -0.61 -15.55 -19.22
C GLU A 171 -0.69 -16.63 -20.30
N GLN A 172 -0.50 -16.25 -21.57
CA GLN A 172 -0.50 -17.22 -22.68
C GLN A 172 0.65 -18.22 -22.58
N LEU A 173 1.84 -17.78 -22.19
CA LEU A 173 2.98 -18.68 -22.00
C LEU A 173 2.74 -19.68 -20.87
N ILE A 174 2.19 -19.22 -19.73
CA ILE A 174 1.84 -20.10 -18.61
C ILE A 174 0.72 -21.07 -18.99
N ASN A 175 -0.32 -20.61 -19.69
CA ASN A 175 -1.41 -21.48 -20.12
C ASN A 175 -0.92 -22.57 -21.09
N ARG A 176 0.00 -22.24 -22.01
CA ARG A 176 0.62 -23.25 -22.90
C ARG A 176 1.43 -24.26 -22.13
N TRP A 177 2.25 -23.79 -21.18
CA TRP A 177 2.99 -24.68 -20.30
C TRP A 177 2.05 -25.56 -19.47
N GLN A 178 0.95 -25.01 -18.96
CA GLN A 178 -0.04 -25.76 -18.20
C GLN A 178 -0.67 -26.89 -19.03
N ASN A 179 -0.94 -26.66 -20.31
CA ASN A 179 -1.44 -27.70 -21.22
C ASN A 179 -0.42 -28.83 -21.48
N SER A 180 0.87 -28.60 -21.20
CA SER A 180 1.92 -29.62 -21.29
C SER A 180 2.10 -30.43 -20.00
N LEU A 181 1.42 -30.05 -18.91
CA LEU A 181 1.54 -30.77 -17.64
C LEU A 181 0.88 -32.14 -17.73
N PRO A 182 1.50 -33.18 -17.16
CA PRO A 182 0.83 -34.45 -16.94
C PRO A 182 -0.44 -34.24 -16.10
N ASN A 183 -1.43 -35.12 -16.26
CA ASN A 183 -2.69 -35.10 -15.49
C ASN A 183 -2.49 -35.17 -13.95
N TYR A 184 -1.28 -35.43 -13.48
CA TYR A 184 -0.93 -35.48 -12.06
C TYR A 184 0.16 -34.46 -11.73
N ILE A 185 -0.22 -33.41 -10.99
CA ILE A 185 0.67 -32.48 -10.33
C ILE A 185 0.57 -32.78 -8.83
N SER A 186 1.71 -32.92 -8.13
CA SER A 186 1.71 -33.10 -6.68
C SER A 186 1.14 -31.84 -5.98
N GLY A 187 0.68 -31.99 -4.74
CA GLY A 187 0.23 -30.85 -3.92
C GLY A 187 1.38 -29.93 -3.46
N GLU A 188 2.63 -30.35 -3.67
CA GLU A 188 3.82 -29.61 -3.26
C GLU A 188 4.10 -28.43 -4.20
N PRO A 189 4.69 -27.34 -3.69
CA PRO A 189 5.19 -26.25 -4.52
C PRO A 189 6.21 -26.73 -5.57
N LEU A 190 5.96 -26.38 -6.83
CA LEU A 190 6.90 -26.57 -7.93
C LEU A 190 7.51 -25.22 -8.32
N ASP A 191 8.80 -25.24 -8.66
CA ASP A 191 9.54 -24.12 -9.21
C ASP A 191 9.72 -24.35 -10.71
N ILE A 192 9.08 -23.49 -11.50
CA ILE A 192 8.94 -23.64 -12.94
C ILE A 192 9.74 -22.55 -13.64
N ASP A 193 10.52 -22.94 -14.64
CA ASP A 193 11.36 -22.04 -15.42
C ASP A 193 11.15 -22.30 -16.93
N ILE A 194 10.29 -21.49 -17.55
CA ILE A 194 10.01 -21.57 -19.00
C ILE A 194 11.14 -20.83 -19.73
N LYS A 195 12.02 -21.60 -20.37
CA LYS A 195 13.10 -21.06 -21.21
C LYS A 195 12.52 -20.37 -22.45
N LEU A 196 13.00 -19.17 -22.72
CA LEU A 196 12.65 -18.38 -23.90
C LEU A 196 13.82 -18.40 -24.87
N HIS A 197 13.55 -18.06 -26.14
CA HIS A 197 14.62 -17.91 -27.12
C HIS A 197 15.58 -16.79 -26.71
N GLU A 198 16.87 -16.91 -27.01
CA GLU A 198 17.92 -15.99 -26.54
C GLU A 198 17.67 -14.54 -26.98
N ASP A 199 16.99 -14.36 -28.12
CA ASP A 199 16.65 -13.04 -28.65
C ASP A 199 15.34 -12.44 -28.15
N SER A 200 14.61 -13.17 -27.30
CA SER A 200 13.31 -12.73 -26.78
C SER A 200 13.43 -11.40 -26.02
N THR A 201 12.44 -10.55 -26.22
CA THR A 201 12.34 -9.25 -25.54
C THR A 201 11.02 -9.15 -24.79
N ALA A 202 11.07 -8.76 -23.53
CA ALA A 202 9.89 -8.39 -22.75
C ALA A 202 9.53 -6.93 -23.03
N VAL A 203 8.28 -6.68 -23.41
CA VAL A 203 7.71 -5.35 -23.64
C VAL A 203 6.71 -5.07 -22.52
N LEU A 204 7.01 -4.07 -21.69
CA LEU A 204 6.14 -3.67 -20.60
C LEU A 204 5.01 -2.76 -21.12
N PRO A 205 3.77 -2.90 -20.61
CA PRO A 205 2.66 -2.04 -21.01
C PRO A 205 2.91 -0.59 -20.58
N ASN A 206 2.11 0.33 -21.13
CA ASN A 206 2.10 1.75 -20.73
C ASN A 206 3.45 2.44 -20.84
N ASN A 207 4.24 2.10 -21.87
CA ASN A 207 5.60 2.60 -22.10
C ASN A 207 6.54 2.34 -20.91
N GLY A 208 6.32 1.23 -20.20
CA GLY A 208 7.18 0.79 -19.09
C GLY A 208 8.60 0.42 -19.53
N GLY A 209 8.84 0.34 -20.84
CA GLY A 209 10.13 0.03 -21.45
C GLY A 209 10.19 -1.39 -21.99
N THR A 210 11.33 -1.73 -22.58
CA THR A 210 11.61 -3.05 -23.14
C THR A 210 12.95 -3.55 -22.62
N PHE A 211 13.11 -4.86 -22.49
CA PHE A 211 14.39 -5.47 -22.12
C PHE A 211 14.50 -6.92 -22.60
N LYS A 212 15.73 -7.37 -22.92
CA LYS A 212 16.01 -8.76 -23.27
C LYS A 212 15.68 -9.69 -22.09
N VAL A 213 15.11 -10.85 -22.39
CA VAL A 213 14.63 -11.82 -21.40
C VAL A 213 15.03 -13.23 -21.79
N LYS A 214 15.55 -13.97 -20.81
CA LYS A 214 16.04 -15.34 -20.95
C LYS A 214 14.99 -16.37 -20.57
N SER A 215 14.20 -16.11 -19.52
CA SER A 215 13.16 -17.03 -19.09
C SER A 215 12.07 -16.38 -18.24
N LEU A 216 10.93 -17.07 -18.14
CA LEU A 216 9.83 -16.78 -17.23
C LEU A 216 9.84 -17.83 -16.11
N ARG A 217 10.08 -17.39 -14.88
CA ARG A 217 10.14 -18.26 -13.70
C ARG A 217 9.02 -17.95 -12.72
N PHE A 218 8.41 -18.97 -12.14
CA PHE A 218 7.34 -18.83 -11.16
C PHE A 218 7.22 -20.08 -10.28
N MET A 219 6.59 -19.91 -9.13
CA MET A 219 6.16 -21.02 -8.29
C MET A 219 4.72 -21.38 -8.60
N CYS A 220 4.37 -22.66 -8.54
CA CYS A 220 2.98 -23.09 -8.61
C CYS A 220 2.67 -24.20 -7.62
N LYS A 221 1.41 -24.32 -7.20
CA LYS A 221 0.91 -25.48 -6.44
C LYS A 221 -0.57 -25.69 -6.71
N LEU A 222 -1.04 -26.92 -6.62
CA LEU A 222 -2.46 -27.18 -6.55
C LEU A 222 -3.02 -26.74 -5.20
N MET A 223 -4.18 -26.10 -5.22
CA MET A 223 -4.91 -25.77 -4.01
C MET A 223 -6.41 -25.96 -4.20
N LYS A 224 -7.11 -26.20 -3.09
CA LYS A 224 -8.57 -26.12 -3.07
C LYS A 224 -8.97 -24.66 -3.02
N ALA A 225 -9.78 -24.25 -3.99
CA ALA A 225 -10.36 -22.91 -4.07
C ALA A 225 -11.89 -23.05 -4.10
N LYS A 226 -12.58 -22.01 -3.64
CA LYS A 226 -14.02 -21.88 -3.82
C LYS A 226 -14.29 -20.90 -4.95
N GLU A 227 -15.29 -21.18 -5.76
CA GLU A 227 -15.76 -20.25 -6.76
C GLU A 227 -16.56 -19.11 -6.09
N SER A 228 -16.63 -17.96 -6.75
CA SER A 228 -17.43 -16.82 -6.29
C SER A 228 -18.78 -16.84 -7.02
N LYS A 229 -19.88 -16.63 -6.30
CA LYS A 229 -21.24 -16.69 -6.87
C LYS A 229 -21.67 -15.45 -7.68
N GLU A 230 -20.93 -14.34 -7.64
CA GLU A 230 -21.45 -13.05 -8.10
C GLU A 230 -20.41 -12.16 -8.83
N GLY A 231 -20.91 -11.37 -9.79
CA GLY A 231 -20.23 -10.22 -10.36
C GLY A 231 -20.26 -9.06 -9.37
N THR A 232 -19.19 -8.92 -8.60
CA THR A 232 -19.10 -7.94 -7.50
C THR A 232 -18.01 -6.91 -7.77
N LEU A 233 -18.02 -5.83 -6.97
CA LEU A 233 -16.93 -4.85 -6.93
C LEU A 233 -15.57 -5.56 -6.83
N ASP A 234 -14.49 -5.00 -7.36
CA ASP A 234 -13.17 -5.65 -7.30
C ASP A 234 -12.82 -6.08 -5.85
N ILE A 235 -12.36 -7.32 -5.68
CA ILE A 235 -12.14 -7.95 -4.36
C ILE A 235 -11.15 -7.15 -3.52
N TYR A 236 -10.12 -6.57 -4.16
CA TYR A 236 -9.17 -5.73 -3.44
C TYR A 236 -9.86 -4.47 -2.93
N ILE A 237 -10.65 -3.80 -3.75
CA ILE A 237 -11.41 -2.62 -3.32
C ILE A 237 -12.35 -2.99 -2.17
N GLN A 238 -13.09 -4.10 -2.27
CA GLN A 238 -13.97 -4.56 -1.19
C GLN A 238 -13.22 -4.79 0.12
N LYS A 239 -12.06 -5.45 0.08
CA LYS A 239 -11.21 -5.67 1.26
C LYS A 239 -10.79 -4.35 1.90
N GLN A 240 -10.39 -3.37 1.08
CA GLN A 240 -10.02 -2.05 1.59
C GLN A 240 -11.22 -1.30 2.17
N MET A 241 -12.41 -1.47 1.59
CA MET A 241 -13.65 -0.87 2.10
C MET A 241 -14.08 -1.46 3.44
N ALA A 242 -13.86 -2.75 3.64
CA ALA A 242 -14.23 -3.47 4.87
C ALA A 242 -13.12 -3.47 5.95
N GLY A 243 -11.90 -3.01 5.62
CA GLY A 243 -10.77 -3.06 6.54
C GLY A 243 -10.93 -2.16 7.77
N ILE A 244 -10.38 -2.62 8.89
CA ILE A 244 -10.37 -1.91 10.17
C ILE A 244 -8.94 -1.84 10.73
N TYR A 245 -8.53 -0.65 11.15
CA TYR A 245 -7.33 -0.45 11.97
C TYR A 245 -7.70 -0.60 13.44
N ASN A 246 -7.04 -1.53 14.12
CA ASN A 246 -7.11 -1.70 15.57
C ASN A 246 -5.88 -1.05 16.20
N LEU A 247 -6.09 0.00 16.98
CA LEU A 247 -5.08 0.57 17.85
C LEU A 247 -5.21 -0.09 19.21
N LEU A 248 -4.22 -0.89 19.57
CA LEU A 248 -4.18 -1.68 20.80
C LEU A 248 -3.26 -1.01 21.81
N VAL A 249 -3.59 -1.12 23.10
CA VAL A 249 -2.62 -0.88 24.17
C VAL A 249 -1.62 -2.04 24.21
N ALA A 250 -0.41 -1.82 24.72
CA ALA A 250 0.62 -2.86 24.80
C ALA A 250 0.22 -4.14 25.57
N ASP A 251 -0.83 -4.09 26.39
CA ASP A 251 -1.42 -5.27 27.06
C ASP A 251 -2.36 -6.09 26.16
N GLY A 252 -2.67 -5.61 24.95
CA GLY A 252 -3.53 -6.26 23.97
C GLY A 252 -4.97 -5.75 23.96
N SER A 253 -5.37 -4.90 24.92
CA SER A 253 -6.71 -4.31 24.93
C SER A 253 -6.91 -3.35 23.75
N VAL A 254 -8.11 -3.35 23.16
CA VAL A 254 -8.43 -2.48 22.03
C VAL A 254 -8.70 -1.07 22.55
N LYS A 255 -7.83 -0.12 22.19
CA LYS A 255 -8.05 1.30 22.49
C LYS A 255 -9.01 1.94 21.49
N ARG A 256 -8.87 1.63 20.20
CA ARG A 256 -9.71 2.20 19.14
C ARG A 256 -9.80 1.26 17.94
N LYS A 257 -10.97 1.25 17.30
CA LYS A 257 -11.20 0.66 15.98
C LYS A 257 -11.51 1.78 14.98
N VAL A 258 -10.79 1.84 13.87
CA VAL A 258 -10.96 2.86 12.84
C VAL A 258 -11.16 2.18 11.48
N PRO A 259 -12.35 2.30 10.87
CA PRO A 259 -12.55 1.83 9.50
C PRO A 259 -11.58 2.52 8.53
N PHE A 260 -10.98 1.77 7.62
CA PHE A 260 -9.99 2.28 6.66
C PHE A 260 -10.53 3.48 5.87
N GLN A 261 -11.81 3.44 5.49
CA GLN A 261 -12.48 4.50 4.75
C GLN A 261 -12.53 5.86 5.47
N LYS A 262 -12.53 5.85 6.81
CA LYS A 262 -12.57 7.07 7.63
C LYS A 262 -11.21 7.74 7.73
N VAL A 263 -10.12 7.03 7.44
CA VAL A 263 -8.76 7.58 7.57
C VAL A 263 -8.49 8.56 6.43
N LYS A 264 -8.23 9.81 6.80
CA LYS A 264 -7.91 10.92 5.90
C LYS A 264 -6.41 11.07 5.75
N TRP A 265 -5.82 10.28 4.87
CA TRP A 265 -4.36 10.25 4.68
C TRP A 265 -3.77 11.61 4.29
N GLY A 266 -4.52 12.41 3.54
CA GLY A 266 -4.18 13.75 3.09
C GLY A 266 -4.75 14.86 3.97
N PHE A 267 -4.92 14.65 5.28
CA PHE A 267 -5.57 15.63 6.17
C PHE A 267 -4.96 17.04 6.15
N ASP A 268 -3.67 17.18 5.82
CA ASP A 268 -2.95 18.45 5.65
C ASP A 268 -2.66 18.79 4.17
N THR A 269 -3.23 18.03 3.22
CA THR A 269 -2.90 18.15 1.80
C THR A 269 -3.67 19.29 1.15
N ILE A 270 -2.92 20.17 0.51
CA ILE A 270 -3.43 21.25 -0.33
C ILE A 270 -3.25 20.82 -1.79
N LEU A 271 -4.37 20.59 -2.48
CA LEU A 271 -4.35 20.23 -3.90
C LEU A 271 -3.84 21.40 -4.76
N LYS A 272 -3.04 21.05 -5.76
CA LYS A 272 -2.45 21.95 -6.75
C LYS A 272 -2.80 21.43 -8.13
N GLU A 273 -3.06 22.35 -9.05
CA GLU A 273 -3.21 22.00 -10.45
C GLU A 273 -1.93 21.35 -10.99
N ARG A 274 -2.09 20.54 -12.03
CA ARG A 274 -1.01 19.85 -12.76
C ARG A 274 -0.10 19.00 -11.87
N THR A 275 -0.68 18.40 -10.84
CA THR A 275 0.04 17.62 -9.82
C THR A 275 -0.57 16.23 -9.67
N PHE A 276 0.28 15.23 -9.44
CA PHE A 276 -0.14 13.84 -9.22
C PHE A 276 -0.38 13.55 -7.73
N TYR A 277 -1.39 12.72 -7.47
CA TYR A 277 -1.82 12.32 -6.14
C TYR A 277 -2.06 10.81 -6.05
N GLU A 278 -1.79 10.21 -4.89
CA GLU A 278 -2.15 8.84 -4.53
C GLU A 278 -3.33 8.88 -3.55
N ASP A 279 -4.28 7.96 -3.68
CA ASP A 279 -5.18 7.58 -2.58
C ASP A 279 -4.64 6.29 -1.94
N PRO A 280 -3.97 6.37 -0.78
CA PRO A 280 -3.29 5.22 -0.19
C PRO A 280 -4.23 4.09 0.23
N ARG A 281 -5.53 4.36 0.37
CA ARG A 281 -6.54 3.36 0.74
C ARG A 281 -6.71 2.31 -0.36
N TYR A 282 -6.54 2.73 -1.61
CA TYR A 282 -6.76 1.89 -2.79
C TYR A 282 -5.51 1.74 -3.65
N GLY A 283 -4.42 2.45 -3.33
CA GLY A 283 -3.22 2.49 -4.19
C GLY A 283 -3.50 3.10 -5.57
N PHE A 284 -4.55 3.92 -5.69
CA PHE A 284 -4.94 4.56 -6.94
C PHE A 284 -4.21 5.88 -7.13
N TYR A 285 -3.89 6.20 -8.37
CA TYR A 285 -3.21 7.44 -8.72
C TYR A 285 -4.09 8.34 -9.57
N TYR A 286 -4.00 9.63 -9.28
CA TYR A 286 -4.80 10.68 -9.86
C TYR A 286 -3.93 11.84 -10.32
N TYR A 287 -4.40 12.58 -11.32
CA TYR A 287 -3.83 13.83 -11.79
C TYR A 287 -4.84 14.94 -11.60
N CYS A 288 -4.45 16.00 -10.88
CA CYS A 288 -5.27 17.19 -10.71
C CYS A 288 -5.15 18.07 -11.94
N GLU A 289 -6.12 18.01 -12.83
CA GLU A 289 -6.10 18.75 -14.09
C GLU A 289 -6.31 20.25 -13.85
N ARG A 290 -7.32 20.60 -13.04
CA ARG A 290 -7.73 21.99 -12.79
C ARG A 290 -8.50 22.14 -11.48
N ILE A 291 -8.46 23.32 -10.88
CA ILE A 291 -9.26 23.73 -9.72
C ILE A 291 -10.01 25.02 -10.09
N LYS A 292 -11.35 24.99 -10.02
CA LYS A 292 -12.20 26.17 -10.28
C LYS A 292 -13.10 26.43 -9.08
N GLY A 293 -12.81 27.49 -8.32
CA GLY A 293 -13.52 27.79 -7.08
C GLY A 293 -13.40 26.61 -6.09
N ASN A 294 -14.53 26.04 -5.68
CA ASN A 294 -14.57 24.88 -4.80
C ASN A 294 -14.54 23.53 -5.54
N LYS A 295 -14.51 23.51 -6.88
CA LYS A 295 -14.52 22.26 -7.66
C LYS A 295 -13.11 21.88 -8.11
N VAL A 296 -12.77 20.61 -7.92
CA VAL A 296 -11.51 19.98 -8.34
C VAL A 296 -11.81 19.01 -9.48
N TYR A 297 -11.08 19.13 -10.59
CA TYR A 297 -11.19 18.26 -11.76
C TYR A 297 -10.01 17.29 -11.73
N MET A 298 -10.30 16.00 -11.55
CA MET A 298 -9.30 14.95 -11.45
C MET A 298 -9.43 13.95 -12.58
N VAL A 299 -8.28 13.42 -12.99
CA VAL A 299 -8.16 12.26 -13.86
C VAL A 299 -7.61 11.11 -13.03
N LEU A 300 -8.34 10.01 -12.90
CA LEU A 300 -7.79 8.74 -12.42
C LEU A 300 -6.88 8.16 -13.51
N VAL A 301 -5.58 8.14 -13.23
CA VAL A 301 -4.53 7.79 -14.20
C VAL A 301 -3.96 6.40 -13.98
N GLU A 302 -4.11 5.81 -12.80
CA GLU A 302 -3.75 4.41 -12.57
C GLU A 302 -4.63 3.81 -11.48
N SER A 303 -5.52 2.90 -11.88
CA SER A 303 -6.32 2.05 -11.01
C SER A 303 -6.48 0.70 -11.71
N TYR A 304 -6.10 -0.39 -11.07
CA TYR A 304 -6.28 -1.73 -11.61
C TYR A 304 -7.47 -2.38 -10.93
N GLN A 305 -8.45 -2.80 -11.72
CA GLN A 305 -9.69 -3.41 -11.24
C GLN A 305 -10.03 -4.57 -12.18
N HIS A 306 -10.31 -5.74 -11.63
CA HIS A 306 -10.62 -6.97 -12.37
C HIS A 306 -9.59 -7.26 -13.49
N GLY A 307 -8.31 -7.06 -13.18
CA GLY A 307 -7.21 -7.25 -14.12
C GLY A 307 -7.13 -6.25 -15.27
N LYS A 308 -7.88 -5.15 -15.22
CA LYS A 308 -7.89 -4.09 -16.24
C LYS A 308 -7.41 -2.76 -15.65
N LEU A 309 -6.73 -1.97 -16.47
CA LEU A 309 -6.44 -0.57 -16.14
C LEU A 309 -7.71 0.25 -16.35
N PHE A 310 -8.26 0.79 -15.27
CA PHE A 310 -9.43 1.67 -15.28
C PHE A 310 -8.97 3.13 -15.18
N LEU A 311 -9.47 3.95 -16.11
CA LEU A 311 -9.19 5.39 -16.20
C LEU A 311 -10.52 6.13 -16.20
N ALA A 312 -10.57 7.27 -15.51
CA ALA A 312 -11.80 8.05 -15.40
C ALA A 312 -11.52 9.53 -15.18
N LYS A 313 -12.40 10.40 -15.66
CA LYS A 313 -12.41 11.82 -15.29
C LYS A 313 -13.59 12.07 -14.36
N PHE A 314 -13.37 12.80 -13.28
CA PHE A 314 -14.42 13.13 -12.33
C PHE A 314 -14.17 14.48 -11.66
N THR A 315 -15.22 15.05 -11.09
CA THR A 315 -15.20 16.34 -10.41
C THR A 315 -15.72 16.17 -9.00
N PHE A 316 -15.08 16.80 -8.01
CA PHE A 316 -15.55 16.80 -6.63
C PHE A 316 -15.33 18.15 -5.93
N ASP A 317 -15.97 18.34 -4.78
CA ASP A 317 -15.78 19.52 -3.95
C ASP A 317 -14.48 19.45 -3.14
N LYS A 318 -13.69 20.53 -3.15
CA LYS A 318 -12.36 20.64 -2.54
C LYS A 318 -12.30 20.15 -1.09
N LYS A 319 -13.41 20.21 -0.34
CA LYS A 319 -13.55 19.62 1.01
C LYS A 319 -13.19 18.12 1.10
N HIS A 320 -13.19 17.39 -0.02
CA HIS A 320 -12.83 15.97 -0.09
C HIS A 320 -11.36 15.74 -0.48
N SER A 321 -10.52 16.79 -0.50
CA SER A 321 -9.09 16.68 -0.80
C SER A 321 -8.30 15.87 0.22
N ASP A 322 -8.86 15.70 1.42
CA ASP A 322 -8.25 15.08 2.60
C ASP A 322 -7.90 13.59 2.45
N ASN A 323 -8.25 12.97 1.33
CA ASN A 323 -7.93 11.56 1.03
C ASN A 323 -6.66 11.40 0.20
N TYR A 324 -6.15 12.47 -0.41
CA TYR A 324 -5.13 12.41 -1.43
C TYR A 324 -3.76 12.83 -0.90
N LEU A 325 -2.71 12.11 -1.27
CA LEU A 325 -1.32 12.43 -0.96
C LEU A 325 -0.56 12.84 -2.22
N GLU A 326 0.18 13.94 -2.17
CA GLU A 326 1.01 14.38 -3.31
C GLU A 326 2.09 13.32 -3.62
N VAL A 327 2.16 12.89 -4.88
CA VAL A 327 3.18 11.97 -5.37
C VAL A 327 4.45 12.77 -5.67
N LYS A 328 5.52 12.47 -4.94
CA LYS A 328 6.83 13.17 -5.08
C LYS A 328 7.92 12.30 -5.70
N ASP A 329 7.72 10.99 -5.79
CA ASP A 329 8.71 10.09 -6.35
C ASP A 329 8.81 10.26 -7.87
N LYS A 330 9.99 10.68 -8.35
CA LYS A 330 10.21 11.01 -9.77
C LYS A 330 9.97 9.82 -10.70
N LYS A 331 10.30 8.60 -10.27
CA LYS A 331 10.07 7.39 -11.08
C LYS A 331 8.57 7.12 -11.25
N THR A 332 7.82 7.27 -10.16
CA THR A 332 6.35 7.16 -10.15
C THR A 332 5.73 8.25 -11.02
N ILE A 333 6.13 9.51 -10.88
CA ILE A 333 5.62 10.62 -11.71
C ILE A 333 5.84 10.34 -13.20
N LYS A 334 7.07 9.99 -13.61
CA LYS A 334 7.39 9.69 -15.02
C LYS A 334 6.50 8.57 -15.59
N ARG A 335 6.21 7.55 -14.79
CA ARG A 335 5.32 6.45 -15.16
C ARG A 335 3.87 6.92 -15.32
N LEU A 336 3.37 7.76 -14.41
CA LEU A 336 2.01 8.29 -14.47
C LEU A 336 1.82 9.28 -15.64
N GLU A 337 2.83 10.09 -15.95
CA GLU A 337 2.85 10.96 -17.14
C GLU A 337 2.70 10.16 -18.43
N ALA A 338 3.39 9.03 -18.55
CA ALA A 338 3.28 8.16 -19.72
C ALA A 338 1.86 7.59 -19.89
N ILE A 339 1.17 7.24 -18.79
CA ILE A 339 -0.22 6.78 -18.84
C ILE A 339 -1.17 7.92 -19.20
N LEU A 340 -1.01 9.10 -18.56
CA LEU A 340 -1.83 10.28 -18.83
C LEU A 340 -1.74 10.73 -20.30
N LYS A 341 -0.55 10.65 -20.91
CA LYS A 341 -0.35 10.97 -22.33
C LYS A 341 -1.22 10.09 -23.24
N LYS A 342 -1.26 8.78 -23.00
CA LYS A 342 -2.09 7.84 -23.78
C LYS A 342 -3.58 8.16 -23.70
N LEU A 343 -4.07 8.56 -22.51
CA LEU A 343 -5.47 8.93 -22.33
C LEU A 343 -5.87 10.16 -23.16
N ASN A 344 -4.94 11.08 -23.42
CA ASN A 344 -5.20 12.26 -24.25
C ASN A 344 -5.07 11.99 -25.76
N GLU A 345 -4.47 10.85 -26.13
CA GLU A 345 -4.30 10.41 -27.53
C GLU A 345 -5.42 9.46 -27.99
N SER A 346 -6.17 8.87 -27.05
CA SER A 346 -7.39 8.06 -27.25
C SER A 346 -8.64 8.92 -27.20
#